data_AF-A0A3A5AAI0-F1
#
_entry.id   AF-A0A3A5AAI0-F1
#
_cell.length_a   1.000
_cell.length_b   1.000
_cell.length_c   1.000
_cell.angle_alpha   90.00
_cell.angle_beta   90.00
_cell.angle_gamma   90.00
#
_symmetry.space_group_name_H-M   'P 1'
#
loop_
_entity.id
_entity.type
_entity.pdbx_description
1 polymer ?
#
loop_
_entity_poly.entity_id
_entity_poly.type
_entity_poly.pdbx_seq_one_letter_code
_entity_poly.pdbx_strand_id
1 'polypeptide(L)'
;MKYFKNLRIRWKLIFGFGVIILFTIAIGFNGYQSAQKINRLLDETNRVNLPGLNYLLQADRDLQQLLVAERSLIFSDVQTDTFKKLVAEYEENLKQSENRFNKFKQLAATADQRALIAQYEKAREEWKKISRQVVEGRVSDTREGRRIALDLTLSSA
;
A
#
# COMPACT_ATOMS: atom_id res chain seq x y z
N MET A 1 33.86 -44.18 -31.12
CA MET A 1 35.20 -43.53 -31.02
C MET A 1 36.11 -43.70 -32.25
N LYS A 2 35.93 -44.69 -33.15
CA LYS A 2 36.75 -44.81 -34.39
C LYS A 2 36.47 -43.71 -35.43
N TYR A 3 35.23 -43.21 -35.50
CA TYR A 3 34.83 -42.12 -36.41
C TYR A 3 35.51 -40.77 -36.12
N PHE A 4 35.75 -40.45 -34.84
CA PHE A 4 36.50 -39.24 -34.47
C PHE A 4 37.99 -39.33 -34.80
N LYS A 5 38.59 -40.52 -34.81
CA LYS A 5 40.03 -40.67 -35.08
C LYS A 5 40.38 -40.36 -36.55
N ASN A 6 39.52 -40.73 -37.50
CA ASN A 6 39.75 -40.57 -38.95
C ASN A 6 39.33 -39.20 -39.53
N LEU A 7 38.83 -38.27 -38.71
CA LEU A 7 38.50 -36.92 -39.17
C LEU A 7 39.75 -36.06 -39.37
N ARG A 8 39.82 -35.34 -40.51
CA ARG A 8 40.83 -34.30 -40.77
C ARG A 8 40.84 -33.28 -39.63
N ILE A 9 42.02 -32.83 -39.22
CA ILE A 9 42.24 -31.94 -38.06
C ILE A 9 41.31 -30.71 -38.08
N ARG A 10 41.05 -30.14 -39.27
CA ARG A 10 40.10 -29.03 -39.49
C ARG A 10 38.71 -29.29 -38.89
N TRP A 11 38.14 -30.48 -39.11
CA TRP A 11 36.80 -30.81 -38.61
C TRP A 11 36.76 -31.05 -37.10
N LYS A 12 37.84 -31.57 -36.51
CA LYS A 12 37.98 -31.71 -35.05
C LYS A 12 37.97 -30.35 -34.36
N LEU A 13 38.68 -29.37 -34.92
CA LEU A 13 38.69 -28.00 -34.42
C LEU A 13 37.33 -27.31 -34.59
N ILE A 14 36.70 -27.41 -35.77
CA ILE A 14 35.36 -26.84 -36.01
C ILE A 14 34.34 -27.39 -35.02
N PHE A 15 34.37 -28.70 -34.74
CA PHE A 15 33.45 -29.30 -33.77
C PHE A 15 33.71 -28.79 -32.34
N GLY A 16 34.98 -28.74 -31.91
CA GLY A 16 35.35 -28.22 -30.58
C GLY A 16 34.92 -26.76 -30.38
N PHE A 17 35.22 -25.89 -31.35
CA PHE A 17 34.79 -24.48 -31.30
C PHE A 17 33.28 -24.33 -31.45
N GLY A 18 32.62 -25.15 -32.28
CA GLY A 18 31.16 -25.12 -32.45
C GLY A 18 30.42 -25.45 -31.17
N VAL A 19 30.91 -26.43 -30.39
CA VAL A 19 30.35 -26.77 -29.08
C VAL A 19 30.51 -25.60 -28.09
N ILE A 20 31.66 -24.95 -28.06
CA ILE A 20 31.90 -23.77 -27.20
C ILE A 20 30.93 -22.64 -27.57
N ILE A 21 30.81 -22.31 -28.85
CA ILE A 21 29.88 -21.28 -29.35
C ILE A 21 28.44 -21.60 -28.94
N LEU A 22 28.02 -22.85 -29.09
CA LEU A 22 26.68 -23.29 -28.71
C LEU A 22 26.43 -23.13 -27.21
N PHE A 23 27.40 -23.49 -26.36
CA PHE A 23 27.29 -23.25 -24.92
C PHE A 23 27.25 -21.75 -24.58
N THR A 24 28.06 -20.92 -25.24
CA THR A 24 28.02 -19.46 -25.03
C THR A 24 26.67 -18.88 -25.40
N ILE A 25 26.08 -19.29 -26.53
CA ILE A 25 24.73 -18.87 -26.93
C ILE A 25 23.69 -19.32 -25.90
N ALA A 26 23.75 -20.56 -25.44
CA ALA A 26 22.83 -21.08 -24.43
C ALA A 26 22.91 -20.29 -23.12
N ILE A 27 24.13 -20.02 -22.63
CA ILE A 27 24.34 -19.22 -21.42
C ILE A 27 23.84 -17.78 -21.64
N GLY A 28 24.17 -17.17 -22.78
CA GLY A 28 23.71 -15.82 -23.12
C GLY A 28 22.19 -15.72 -23.16
N PHE A 29 21.51 -16.70 -23.74
CA PHE A 29 20.05 -16.76 -23.79
C PHE A 29 19.43 -16.92 -22.39
N ASN A 30 19.98 -17.81 -21.56
CA ASN A 30 19.52 -17.98 -20.18
C ASN A 30 19.76 -16.72 -19.34
N GLY A 31 20.92 -16.08 -19.50
CA GLY A 31 21.25 -14.80 -18.86
C GLY A 31 20.28 -13.69 -19.27
N TYR A 32 19.95 -13.61 -20.56
CA TYR A 32 18.99 -12.64 -21.07
C TYR A 32 17.58 -12.85 -20.50
N GLN A 33 17.07 -14.09 -20.51
CA GLN A 33 15.77 -14.43 -19.94
C GLN A 33 15.71 -14.14 -18.43
N SER A 34 16.77 -14.47 -17.70
CA SER A 34 16.87 -14.17 -16.27
C SER A 34 16.86 -12.66 -16.00
N ALA A 35 17.67 -11.89 -16.75
CA ALA A 35 17.71 -10.45 -16.65
C ALA A 35 16.35 -9.81 -16.97
N GLN A 36 15.64 -10.30 -17.98
CA GLN A 36 14.28 -9.83 -18.27
C GLN A 36 13.30 -10.11 -17.13
N LYS A 37 13.35 -11.30 -16.52
CA LYS A 37 12.48 -11.65 -15.38
C LYS A 37 12.78 -10.74 -14.18
N ILE A 38 14.05 -10.51 -13.87
CA ILE A 38 14.46 -9.60 -12.79
C ILE A 38 13.97 -8.18 -13.07
N ASN A 39 14.15 -7.68 -14.30
CA ASN A 39 13.67 -6.35 -14.67
C ASN A 39 12.15 -6.20 -14.51
N ARG A 40 11.36 -7.22 -14.87
CA ARG A 40 9.89 -7.20 -14.66
C ARG A 40 9.53 -7.16 -13.17
N LEU A 41 10.18 -7.97 -12.34
CA LEU A 41 9.96 -7.97 -10.89
C LEU A 41 10.35 -6.63 -10.24
N LEU A 42 11.46 -6.04 -10.70
CA LEU A 42 11.89 -4.71 -10.24
C LEU A 42 10.90 -3.64 -10.65
N ASP A 43 10.40 -3.68 -11.89
CA ASP A 43 9.43 -2.70 -12.37
C ASP A 43 8.10 -2.81 -11.61
N GLU A 44 7.59 -4.02 -11.39
CA GLU A 44 6.41 -4.27 -10.56
C GLU A 44 6.62 -3.79 -9.12
N THR A 45 7.77 -4.10 -8.53
CA THR A 45 8.09 -3.67 -7.16
C THR A 45 8.15 -2.15 -7.04
N ASN A 46 8.81 -1.47 -7.98
CA ASN A 46 9.01 -0.03 -7.92
C ASN A 46 7.77 0.78 -8.32
N ARG A 47 6.95 0.27 -9.25
CA ARG A 47 5.79 1.02 -9.78
C ARG A 47 4.48 0.67 -9.10
N VAL A 48 4.36 -0.51 -8.50
CA VAL A 48 3.11 -1.00 -7.91
C VAL A 48 3.27 -1.22 -6.40
N ASN A 49 4.21 -2.09 -6.00
CA ASN A 49 4.27 -2.54 -4.61
C ASN A 49 4.75 -1.46 -3.64
N LEU A 50 5.87 -0.78 -3.94
CA LEU A 50 6.41 0.27 -3.07
C LEU A 50 5.47 1.49 -2.99
N PRO A 51 4.94 2.03 -4.11
CA PRO A 51 3.97 3.12 -4.05
C PRO A 51 2.68 2.71 -3.33
N GLY A 52 2.17 1.49 -3.59
CA GLY A 52 0.98 0.96 -2.92
C GLY A 52 1.15 0.86 -1.40
N LEU A 53 2.26 0.29 -0.94
CA LEU A 53 2.59 0.20 0.49
C LEU A 53 2.74 1.59 1.12
N ASN A 54 3.40 2.52 0.43
CA ASN A 54 3.54 3.89 0.89
C ASN A 54 2.19 4.61 1.02
N TYR A 55 1.26 4.42 0.08
CA TYR A 55 -0.09 4.97 0.18
C TYR A 55 -0.87 4.39 1.36
N LEU A 56 -0.79 3.07 1.58
CA LEU A 56 -1.41 2.42 2.75
C LEU A 56 -0.86 2.96 4.06
N LEU A 57 0.47 3.03 4.19
CA LEU A 57 1.14 3.53 5.40
C LEU A 57 0.74 4.98 5.70
N GLN A 58 0.69 5.83 4.67
CA GLN A 58 0.27 7.21 4.84
C GLN A 58 -1.23 7.34 5.14
N ALA A 59 -2.09 6.46 4.62
CA ALA A 59 -3.50 6.43 4.97
C ALA A 59 -3.71 6.01 6.43
N ASP A 60 -2.99 4.99 6.90
CA ASP A 60 -3.01 4.56 8.30
C ASP A 60 -2.55 5.68 9.24
N ARG A 61 -1.43 6.36 8.90
CA ARG A 61 -0.97 7.51 9.69
C ARG A 61 -2.04 8.58 9.83
N ASP A 62 -2.72 8.94 8.74
CA ASP A 62 -3.80 9.94 8.81
C ASP A 62 -4.96 9.46 9.68
N LEU A 63 -5.33 8.17 9.62
CA LEU A 63 -6.34 7.58 10.51
C LEU A 63 -5.92 7.65 11.98
N GLN A 64 -4.64 7.45 12.30
CA GLN A 64 -4.16 7.62 13.67
C GLN A 64 -4.18 9.09 14.09
N GLN A 65 -3.75 10.00 13.21
CA GLN A 65 -3.73 11.45 13.48
C GLN A 65 -5.15 12.01 13.69
N LEU A 66 -6.11 11.61 12.85
CA LEU A 66 -7.50 12.04 13.03
C LEU A 66 -8.11 11.46 14.31
N LEU A 67 -7.78 10.21 14.68
CA LEU A 67 -8.25 9.61 15.94
C LEU A 67 -7.67 10.32 17.17
N VAL A 68 -6.40 10.73 17.11
CA VAL A 68 -5.78 11.57 18.14
C VAL A 68 -6.49 12.92 18.23
N ALA A 69 -6.80 13.55 17.09
CA ALA A 69 -7.52 14.81 17.07
C ALA A 69 -8.92 14.67 17.69
N GLU A 70 -9.70 13.67 17.26
CA GLU A 70 -11.02 13.35 17.79
C GLU A 70 -11.01 13.15 19.31
N ARG A 71 -10.10 12.30 19.81
CA ARG A 71 -9.99 12.03 21.26
C ARG A 71 -9.55 13.25 22.05
N SER A 72 -8.73 14.11 21.44
CA SER A 72 -8.31 15.37 22.07
C SER A 72 -9.47 16.36 22.19
N LEU A 73 -10.45 16.34 21.28
CA LEU A 73 -11.66 17.18 21.35
C LEU A 73 -12.45 16.96 22.64
N ILE A 74 -12.40 15.75 23.20
CA ILE A 74 -13.06 15.40 24.46
C ILE A 74 -12.55 16.27 25.62
N PHE A 75 -11.26 16.59 25.61
CA PHE A 75 -10.58 17.28 26.72
C PHE A 75 -10.35 18.77 26.45
N SER A 76 -10.59 19.25 25.23
CA SER A 76 -10.42 20.66 24.87
C SER A 76 -11.71 21.47 25.04
N ASP A 77 -11.55 22.72 25.48
CA ASP A 77 -12.62 23.72 25.55
C ASP A 77 -12.96 24.24 24.14
N VAL A 78 -14.25 24.23 23.79
CA VAL A 78 -14.79 24.59 22.48
C VAL A 78 -14.45 26.03 22.05
N GLN A 79 -14.22 26.93 23.01
CA GLN A 79 -13.91 28.33 22.72
C GLN A 79 -12.44 28.57 22.34
N THR A 80 -11.57 27.57 22.53
CA THR A 80 -10.13 27.70 22.29
C THR A 80 -9.76 27.51 20.82
N ASP A 81 -8.66 28.15 20.40
CA ASP A 81 -8.10 27.91 19.07
C ASP A 81 -7.56 26.49 18.91
N THR A 82 -7.15 25.85 20.01
CA THR A 82 -6.79 24.44 20.04
C THR A 82 -7.97 23.57 19.58
N PHE A 83 -9.19 23.80 20.08
CA PHE A 83 -10.37 23.04 19.65
C PHE A 83 -10.64 23.20 18.16
N LYS A 84 -10.62 24.44 17.65
CA LYS A 84 -10.80 24.71 16.20
C LYS A 84 -9.74 23.99 15.35
N LYS A 85 -8.48 23.99 15.81
CA LYS A 85 -7.39 23.29 15.15
C LYS A 85 -7.62 21.78 15.13
N LEU A 86 -8.04 21.18 16.24
CA LEU A 86 -8.32 19.75 16.33
C LEU A 86 -9.48 19.34 15.40
N VAL A 87 -10.54 20.15 15.30
CA VAL A 87 -11.62 19.90 14.32
C VAL A 87 -11.08 19.96 12.89
N ALA A 88 -10.26 20.97 12.56
CA ALA A 88 -9.66 21.08 11.24
C ALA A 88 -8.72 19.90 10.92
N GLU A 89 -7.87 19.49 11.87
CA GLU A 89 -6.99 18.33 11.74
C GLU A 89 -7.80 17.04 11.53
N TYR A 90 -8.91 16.85 12.24
CA TYR A 90 -9.81 15.73 12.02
C TYR A 90 -10.33 15.69 10.57
N GLU A 91 -10.89 16.81 10.08
CA GLU A 91 -11.44 16.90 8.72
C GLU A 91 -10.38 16.67 7.64
N GLU A 92 -9.22 17.31 7.81
CA GLU A 92 -8.11 17.19 6.88
C GLU A 92 -7.62 15.75 6.80
N ASN A 93 -7.32 15.13 7.94
CA ASN A 93 -6.78 13.78 7.96
C ASN A 93 -7.81 12.73 7.51
N LEU A 94 -9.11 12.93 7.80
CA LEU A 94 -10.16 12.08 7.26
C LEU A 94 -10.20 12.12 5.72
N LYS A 95 -10.06 13.32 5.13
CA LYS A 95 -9.98 13.49 3.67
C LYS A 95 -8.67 12.94 3.09
N GLN A 96 -7.53 13.16 3.76
CA GLN A 96 -6.23 12.68 3.29
C GLN A 96 -6.16 11.14 3.31
N SER A 97 -6.67 10.50 4.36
CA SER A 97 -6.73 9.04 4.46
C SER A 97 -7.52 8.43 3.30
N GLU A 98 -8.67 9.02 2.95
CA GLU A 98 -9.51 8.58 1.81
C GLU A 98 -8.77 8.70 0.49
N ASN A 99 -8.16 9.87 0.25
CA ASN A 99 -7.44 10.13 -0.99
C ASN A 99 -6.27 9.17 -1.19
N ARG A 100 -5.53 8.87 -0.12
CA ARG A 100 -4.39 7.94 -0.16
C ARG A 100 -4.86 6.50 -0.33
N PHE A 101 -5.92 6.11 0.36
CA PHE A 101 -6.53 4.80 0.17
C PHE A 101 -7.02 4.61 -1.27
N ASN A 102 -7.65 5.62 -1.87
CA ASN A 102 -8.07 5.60 -3.27
C ASN A 102 -6.90 5.46 -4.24
N LYS A 103 -5.75 6.09 -3.96
CA LYS A 103 -4.52 5.89 -4.76
C LYS A 103 -3.99 4.46 -4.62
N PHE A 104 -4.02 3.87 -3.42
CA PHE A 104 -3.71 2.44 -3.25
C PHE A 104 -4.67 1.55 -4.04
N LYS A 105 -5.98 1.80 -3.99
CA LYS A 105 -6.98 1.03 -4.75
C LYS A 105 -6.72 0.99 -6.25
N GLN A 106 -6.19 2.08 -6.82
CA GLN A 106 -5.84 2.15 -8.24
C GLN A 106 -4.66 1.23 -8.61
N LEU A 107 -3.79 0.90 -7.65
CA LEU A 107 -2.65 0.00 -7.83
C LEU A 107 -2.97 -1.46 -7.45
N ALA A 108 -4.00 -1.68 -6.64
CA ALA A 108 -4.40 -3.00 -6.18
C ALA A 108 -5.01 -3.84 -7.33
N ALA A 109 -4.38 -4.97 -7.64
CA ALA A 109 -4.68 -5.75 -8.83
C ALA A 109 -5.11 -7.20 -8.55
N THR A 110 -4.86 -7.74 -7.35
CA THR A 110 -5.19 -9.14 -7.05
C THR A 110 -6.63 -9.30 -6.55
N ALA A 111 -7.20 -10.50 -6.70
CA ALA A 111 -8.54 -10.81 -6.21
C ALA A 111 -8.61 -10.67 -4.68
N ASP A 112 -7.59 -11.14 -3.96
CA ASP A 112 -7.50 -11.06 -2.50
C ASP A 112 -7.44 -9.59 -2.03
N GLN A 113 -6.65 -8.75 -2.70
CA GLN A 113 -6.59 -7.32 -2.40
C GLN A 113 -7.95 -6.66 -2.59
N ARG A 114 -8.65 -6.95 -3.69
CA ARG A 114 -10.00 -6.39 -3.95
C ARG A 114 -11.01 -6.81 -2.89
N ALA A 115 -10.97 -8.07 -2.44
CA ALA A 115 -11.84 -8.54 -1.37
C ALA A 115 -11.57 -7.81 -0.04
N LEU A 116 -10.30 -7.62 0.33
CA LEU A 116 -9.91 -6.87 1.53
C LEU A 116 -10.27 -5.38 1.43
N ILE A 117 -10.12 -4.77 0.25
CA ILE A 117 -10.53 -3.39 0.00
C ILE A 117 -12.02 -3.22 0.28
N ALA A 118 -12.88 -4.10 -0.24
CA ALA A 118 -14.32 -4.02 -0.02
C ALA A 118 -14.69 -4.16 1.47
N GLN A 119 -14.00 -5.05 2.20
CA GLN A 119 -14.18 -5.19 3.65
C GLN A 119 -13.77 -3.93 4.40
N TYR A 120 -12.60 -3.37 4.09
CA TYR A 120 -12.12 -2.13 4.68
C TYR A 120 -13.07 -0.96 4.41
N GLU A 121 -13.55 -0.79 3.17
CA GLU A 121 -14.44 0.32 2.82
C GLU A 121 -15.75 0.26 3.60
N LYS A 122 -16.31 -0.94 3.77
CA LYS A 122 -17.48 -1.14 4.61
C LYS A 122 -17.20 -0.75 6.07
N ALA A 123 -16.12 -1.29 6.65
CA ALA A 123 -15.74 -0.99 8.03
C ALA A 123 -15.45 0.50 8.24
N ARG A 124 -14.81 1.16 7.27
CA ARG A 124 -14.53 2.59 7.29
C ARG A 124 -15.80 3.42 7.28
N GLU A 125 -16.78 3.08 6.44
CA GLU A 125 -18.06 3.81 6.41
C GLU A 125 -18.86 3.65 7.71
N GLU A 126 -18.84 2.46 8.31
CA GLU A 126 -19.45 2.21 9.61
C GLU A 126 -18.77 3.02 10.72
N TRP A 127 -17.44 2.95 10.79
CA TRP A 127 -16.65 3.70 11.75
C TRP A 127 -16.77 5.22 11.57
N LYS A 128 -16.75 5.73 10.32
CA LYS A 128 -16.85 7.16 10.01
C LYS A 128 -18.14 7.77 10.57
N LYS A 129 -19.26 7.03 10.55
CA LYS A 129 -20.53 7.50 11.14
C LYS A 129 -20.41 7.73 12.64
N ILE A 130 -19.77 6.81 13.36
CA ILE A 130 -19.57 6.89 14.81
C ILE A 130 -18.59 8.03 15.13
N SER A 131 -17.46 8.07 14.44
CA SER A 131 -16.43 9.11 14.57
C SER A 131 -16.99 10.52 14.35
N ARG A 132 -17.85 10.70 13.33
CA ARG A 132 -18.56 11.97 13.09
C ARG A 132 -19.46 12.39 14.24
N GLN A 133 -20.20 11.45 14.83
CA GLN A 133 -21.06 11.74 15.98
C GLN A 133 -20.26 12.24 17.20
N VAL A 134 -19.04 11.74 17.41
CA VAL A 134 -18.13 12.24 18.46
C VAL A 134 -17.77 13.70 18.21
N VAL A 135 -17.28 14.01 17.00
CA VAL A 135 -16.86 15.38 16.63
C VAL A 135 -18.04 16.35 16.67
N GLU A 136 -19.16 16.00 16.03
CA GLU A 136 -20.37 16.83 16.01
C GLU A 136 -20.95 17.03 17.41
N GLY A 137 -20.96 15.98 18.23
CA GLY A 137 -21.36 16.04 19.64
C GLY A 137 -20.53 17.05 20.41
N ARG A 138 -19.20 17.08 20.18
CA ARG A 138 -18.32 18.08 20.80
C ARG A 138 -18.52 19.48 20.24
N VAL A 139 -18.65 19.63 18.93
CA VAL A 139 -18.86 20.92 18.25
C VAL A 139 -20.18 21.58 18.66
N SER A 140 -21.23 20.79 18.91
CA SER A 140 -22.53 21.32 19.36
C SER A 140 -22.49 22.05 20.70
N ASP A 141 -21.47 21.77 21.52
CA ASP A 141 -21.29 22.24 22.90
C ASP A 141 -22.52 22.10 23.83
N THR A 142 -23.38 21.13 23.53
CA THR A 142 -24.53 20.79 24.39
C THR A 142 -24.16 19.74 25.42
N ARG A 143 -24.90 19.69 26.54
CA ARG A 143 -24.73 18.63 27.54
C ARG A 143 -24.96 17.24 26.94
N GLU A 144 -25.96 17.12 26.08
CA GLU A 144 -26.29 15.88 25.39
C GLU A 144 -25.20 15.47 24.39
N GLY A 145 -24.74 16.40 23.54
CA GLY A 145 -23.68 16.15 22.57
C GLY A 145 -22.36 15.75 23.24
N ARG A 146 -22.00 16.38 24.37
CA ARG A 146 -20.83 15.98 25.17
C ARG A 146 -20.96 14.57 25.74
N ARG A 147 -22.15 14.20 26.23
CA ARG A 147 -22.41 12.84 26.74
C ARG A 147 -22.28 11.80 25.62
N ILE A 148 -22.90 12.05 24.47
CA ILE A 148 -22.81 11.16 23.30
C ILE A 148 -21.35 10.98 22.89
N ALA A 149 -20.59 12.08 22.77
CA ALA A 149 -19.19 12.02 22.40
C ALA A 149 -18.35 11.20 23.39
N LEU A 150 -18.59 11.34 24.70
CA LEU A 150 -17.91 10.56 25.74
C LEU A 150 -18.28 9.07 25.67
N ASP A 151 -19.58 8.76 25.58
CA ASP A 151 -20.09 7.39 25.53
C ASP A 151 -19.51 6.65 24.32
N LEU A 152 -19.55 7.27 23.13
CA LEU A 152 -19.04 6.70 21.89
C LEU A 152 -17.52 6.54 21.87
N THR A 153 -16.78 7.46 22.50
CA THR A 153 -15.31 7.37 22.59
C THR A 153 -14.86 6.21 23.48
N LEU A 154 -15.63 5.89 24.52
CA LEU A 154 -15.31 4.86 25.51
C LEU A 154 -15.93 3.50 25.18
N SER A 155 -17.00 3.46 24.39
CA SER A 155 -17.57 2.20 23.92
C SER A 155 -16.59 1.50 23.00
N SER A 156 -16.11 0.33 23.43
CA SER A 156 -15.42 -0.63 22.57
C SER A 156 -16.33 -0.96 21.38
N ALA A 157 -15.90 -0.60 20.18
CA ALA A 157 -16.38 -1.25 18.96
C ALA A 157 -15.94 -2.72 18.97
#